data_AF-A0A3D1A238-F1
#
_entry.id   AF-A0A3D1A238-F1
#
_cell.length_a   1.000
_cell.length_b   1.000
_cell.length_c   1.000
_cell.angle_alpha   90.00
_cell.angle_beta   90.00
_cell.angle_gamma   90.00
#
_symmetry.space_group_name_H-M   'P 1'
#
loop_
_entity.id
_entity.type
_entity.pdbx_description
1 polymer ?
#
loop_
_entity_poly.entity_id
_entity_poly.type
_entity_poly.pdbx_seq_one_letter_code
_entity_poly.pdbx_strand_id
1 'polypeptide(L)'
;MKLALVLKRDCDTCQLVGPLVNGLQAINELEVYSQDDPFFPADAEVIDDSDLEQSWRWRIETVPTLVVFDDSGTESRRLVGWDKTEWEDVTGSNFSENMPTFRPGCGSRTQDPGMPEKLSAKFDVHSVLAREISLGEDEDEMEACFDRGWSDGLPVIPPTRERVLRMLSGSSRQADEVVGLVPPDLASCTVEKIAINAVMAG
;
A
#
# COMPACT_ATOMS: atom_id res chain seq x y z
N MET A 1 -9.74 -15.00 -19.01
CA MET A 1 -8.69 -14.00 -18.72
C MET A 1 -9.33 -12.74 -18.17
N LYS A 2 -9.05 -12.43 -16.91
CA LYS A 2 -9.56 -11.25 -16.21
C LYS A 2 -8.48 -10.16 -16.20
N LEU A 3 -8.89 -8.90 -16.34
CA LEU A 3 -8.01 -7.74 -16.29
C LEU A 3 -8.39 -6.85 -15.11
N ALA A 4 -7.41 -6.20 -14.48
CA ALA A 4 -7.65 -5.11 -13.55
C ALA A 4 -6.76 -3.91 -13.90
N LEU A 5 -7.35 -2.72 -13.99
CA LEU A 5 -6.64 -1.49 -14.28
C LEU A 5 -6.68 -0.58 -13.05
N VAL A 6 -5.51 -0.22 -12.52
CA VAL A 6 -5.38 0.71 -11.40
C VAL A 6 -4.96 2.08 -11.93
N LEU A 7 -5.71 3.11 -11.57
CA LEU A 7 -5.59 4.48 -12.05
C LEU A 7 -5.57 5.51 -10.91
N LYS A 8 -5.14 6.71 -11.25
CA LYS A 8 -5.40 7.90 -10.44
C LYS A 8 -5.64 9.11 -11.34
N ARG A 9 -6.59 9.96 -10.96
CA ARG A 9 -6.98 11.16 -11.70
C ARG A 9 -5.84 12.17 -11.82
N ASP A 10 -4.98 12.29 -10.82
CA ASP A 10 -3.85 13.23 -10.85
C ASP A 10 -2.67 12.81 -11.76
N CYS A 11 -2.78 11.70 -12.50
CA CYS A 11 -1.76 11.22 -13.43
C CYS A 11 -2.12 11.54 -14.89
N ASP A 12 -1.25 12.27 -15.59
CA ASP A 12 -1.42 12.60 -17.03
C ASP A 12 -1.57 11.35 -17.92
N THR A 13 -0.84 10.28 -17.63
CA THR A 13 -0.94 9.03 -18.39
C THR A 13 -2.26 8.31 -18.10
N CYS A 14 -2.79 8.39 -16.87
CA CYS A 14 -4.13 7.90 -16.58
C CYS A 14 -5.19 8.73 -17.30
N GLN A 15 -5.04 10.05 -17.38
CA GLN A 15 -5.93 10.93 -18.15
C GLN A 15 -5.94 10.59 -19.64
N LEU A 16 -4.78 10.23 -20.20
CA LEU A 16 -4.66 9.75 -21.58
C LEU A 16 -5.46 8.45 -21.81
N VAL A 17 -5.37 7.50 -20.87
CA VAL A 17 -6.01 6.18 -20.96
C VAL A 17 -7.49 6.24 -20.61
N GLY A 18 -7.92 7.13 -19.71
CA GLY A 18 -9.27 7.21 -19.15
C GLY A 18 -10.39 7.13 -20.20
N PRO A 19 -10.36 7.91 -21.30
CA PRO A 19 -11.38 7.85 -22.35
C PRO A 19 -11.50 6.49 -23.07
N LEU A 20 -10.49 5.61 -22.98
CA LEU A 20 -10.50 4.29 -23.59
C LEU A 20 -11.19 3.24 -22.71
N VAL A 21 -11.30 3.49 -21.41
CA VAL A 21 -11.62 2.47 -20.40
C VAL A 21 -13.02 1.88 -20.59
N ASN A 22 -14.05 2.71 -20.84
CA ASN A 22 -15.40 2.22 -21.10
C ASN A 22 -15.43 1.27 -22.32
N GLY A 23 -14.71 1.63 -23.39
CA GLY A 23 -14.56 0.76 -24.57
C GLY A 23 -13.88 -0.56 -24.22
N LEU A 24 -12.85 -0.54 -23.38
CA LEU A 24 -12.15 -1.75 -22.92
C LEU A 24 -13.04 -2.64 -22.05
N GLN A 25 -13.83 -2.08 -21.13
CA GLN A 25 -14.77 -2.81 -20.28
C GLN A 25 -15.90 -3.47 -21.09
N ALA A 26 -16.29 -2.89 -22.23
CA ALA A 26 -17.32 -3.46 -23.08
C ALA A 26 -16.92 -4.76 -23.79
N ILE A 27 -15.61 -5.00 -23.97
CA ILE A 27 -15.08 -6.17 -24.71
C ILE A 27 -14.21 -7.10 -23.86
N ASN A 28 -13.79 -6.65 -22.67
CA ASN A 28 -12.97 -7.43 -21.74
C ASN A 28 -13.64 -7.51 -20.37
N GLU A 29 -13.37 -8.59 -19.63
CA GLU A 29 -13.66 -8.66 -18.20
C GLU A 29 -12.65 -7.79 -17.42
N LEU A 30 -12.87 -6.48 -17.44
CA LEU A 30 -11.96 -5.45 -16.90
C LEU A 30 -12.57 -4.75 -15.67
N GLU A 31 -11.94 -4.96 -14.52
CA GLU A 31 -12.19 -4.16 -13.31
C GLU A 31 -11.29 -2.92 -13.31
N VAL A 32 -11.82 -1.78 -12.85
CA VAL A 32 -11.08 -0.50 -12.83
C VAL A 32 -11.08 0.03 -11.41
N TYR A 33 -9.91 0.31 -10.86
CA TYR A 33 -9.73 0.83 -9.51
C TYR A 33 -9.16 2.24 -9.59
N SER A 34 -9.72 3.18 -8.83
CA SER A 34 -9.25 4.57 -8.76
C SER A 34 -8.77 4.93 -7.36
N GLN A 35 -7.54 5.44 -7.29
CA GLN A 35 -6.84 5.74 -6.03
C GLN A 35 -7.19 7.09 -5.39
N ASP A 36 -7.83 8.01 -6.13
CA ASP A 36 -8.01 9.40 -5.67
C ASP A 36 -9.36 10.02 -6.07
N ASP A 37 -10.07 9.45 -7.04
CA ASP A 37 -11.40 9.90 -7.44
C ASP A 37 -12.28 8.72 -7.87
N PRO A 38 -13.32 8.35 -7.09
CA PRO A 38 -14.18 7.21 -7.40
C PRO A 38 -15.02 7.40 -8.68
N PHE A 39 -15.05 8.60 -9.26
CA PHE A 39 -15.75 8.90 -10.51
C PHE A 39 -14.82 9.00 -11.73
N PHE A 40 -13.53 8.69 -11.55
CA PHE A 40 -12.54 8.68 -12.63
C PHE A 40 -12.16 7.25 -13.03
N PRO A 41 -12.11 6.91 -14.33
CA PRO A 41 -12.47 7.74 -15.48
C PRO A 41 -13.99 7.90 -15.64
N ALA A 42 -14.40 9.02 -16.25
CA ALA A 42 -15.81 9.27 -16.52
C ALA A 42 -16.40 8.20 -17.45
N ASP A 43 -17.69 7.91 -17.27
CA ASP A 43 -18.46 6.97 -18.09
C ASP A 43 -17.97 5.50 -18.05
N ALA A 44 -17.16 5.12 -17.05
CA ALA A 44 -16.72 3.76 -16.78
C ALA A 44 -17.29 3.24 -15.46
N GLU A 45 -17.38 1.91 -15.31
CA GLU A 45 -17.67 1.30 -14.00
C GLU A 45 -16.36 1.25 -13.20
N VAL A 46 -16.30 2.00 -12.10
CA VAL A 46 -15.10 2.19 -11.28
C VAL A 46 -15.32 1.70 -9.86
N ILE A 47 -14.33 1.00 -9.33
CA ILE A 47 -14.22 0.58 -7.94
C ILE A 47 -13.40 1.65 -7.20
N ASP A 48 -13.95 2.17 -6.11
CA ASP A 48 -13.28 3.12 -5.24
C ASP A 48 -12.14 2.40 -4.48
N ASP A 49 -10.91 2.83 -4.71
CA ASP A 49 -9.71 2.40 -3.99
C ASP A 49 -9.01 3.61 -3.37
N SER A 50 -9.77 4.65 -2.98
CA SER A 50 -9.22 5.85 -2.32
C SER A 50 -8.61 5.57 -0.95
N ASP A 51 -8.96 4.44 -0.34
CA ASP A 51 -8.35 3.96 0.88
C ASP A 51 -7.10 3.07 0.65
N LEU A 52 -6.81 2.82 -0.63
CA LEU A 52 -5.66 2.12 -1.21
C LEU A 52 -5.50 0.65 -0.78
N GLU A 53 -6.56 0.01 -0.28
CA GLU A 53 -6.46 -1.41 0.11
C GLU A 53 -6.02 -2.27 -1.07
N GLN A 54 -6.71 -2.17 -2.21
CA GLN A 54 -6.45 -3.06 -3.33
C GLN A 54 -5.10 -2.76 -3.96
N SER A 55 -4.77 -1.48 -4.13
CA SER A 55 -3.45 -1.03 -4.58
C SER A 55 -2.32 -1.53 -3.68
N TRP A 56 -2.52 -1.54 -2.35
CA TRP A 56 -1.56 -2.07 -1.39
C TRP A 56 -1.38 -3.58 -1.53
N ARG A 57 -2.49 -4.33 -1.55
CA ARG A 57 -2.49 -5.80 -1.66
C ARG A 57 -1.79 -6.30 -2.93
N TRP A 58 -1.97 -5.60 -4.05
CA TRP A 58 -1.32 -5.92 -5.33
C TRP A 58 0.05 -5.28 -5.53
N ARG A 59 0.55 -4.54 -4.53
CA ARG A 59 1.85 -3.84 -4.57
C ARG A 59 1.96 -2.97 -5.82
N ILE A 60 0.97 -2.12 -6.04
CA ILE A 60 0.96 -1.18 -7.16
C ILE A 60 1.93 -0.03 -6.84
N GLU A 61 3.06 0.05 -7.55
CA GLU A 61 4.05 1.10 -7.35
C GLU A 61 3.85 2.29 -8.29
N THR A 62 3.24 2.06 -9.44
CA THR A 62 3.07 3.05 -10.52
C THR A 62 1.67 2.92 -11.11
N VAL A 63 1.11 4.01 -11.62
CA VAL A 63 -0.16 4.05 -12.34
C VAL A 63 -0.03 4.84 -13.66
N PRO A 64 -0.76 4.47 -14.73
CA PRO A 64 -1.68 3.33 -14.80
C PRO A 64 -0.92 2.00 -14.69
N THR A 65 -1.53 0.99 -14.07
CA THR A 65 -1.03 -0.39 -14.12
C THR A 65 -2.16 -1.31 -14.51
N LEU A 66 -1.96 -2.08 -15.59
CA LEU A 66 -2.88 -3.12 -16.04
C LEU A 66 -2.37 -4.48 -15.58
N VAL A 67 -3.11 -5.14 -14.70
CA VAL A 67 -2.82 -6.46 -14.16
C VAL A 67 -3.62 -7.50 -14.94
N VAL A 68 -2.95 -8.58 -15.35
CA VAL A 68 -3.53 -9.68 -16.14
C VAL A 68 -3.57 -10.94 -15.29
N PHE A 69 -4.76 -11.49 -15.09
CA PHE A 69 -4.98 -12.72 -14.35
C PHE A 69 -5.22 -13.90 -15.30
N ASP A 70 -4.58 -15.02 -15.01
CA ASP A 70 -4.88 -16.28 -15.67
C ASP A 70 -6.24 -16.84 -15.22
N ASP A 71 -6.66 -17.97 -15.80
CA ASP A 71 -7.96 -18.58 -15.48
C ASP A 71 -8.03 -19.17 -14.05
N SER A 72 -6.90 -19.26 -13.34
CA SER A 72 -6.86 -19.63 -11.91
C SER A 72 -7.04 -18.43 -10.98
N GLY A 73 -7.05 -17.21 -11.53
CA GLY A 73 -7.08 -15.96 -10.76
C GLY A 73 -5.70 -15.53 -10.25
N THR A 74 -4.62 -16.14 -10.75
CA THR A 74 -3.25 -15.75 -10.39
C THR A 74 -2.75 -14.67 -11.35
N GLU A 75 -2.03 -13.67 -10.84
CA GLU A 75 -1.38 -12.68 -11.69
C GLU A 75 -0.33 -13.36 -12.59
N SER A 76 -0.49 -13.20 -13.90
CA SER A 76 0.40 -13.76 -14.92
C SER A 76 1.31 -12.71 -15.55
N ARG A 77 0.83 -11.46 -15.67
CA ARG A 77 1.55 -10.32 -16.25
C ARG A 77 1.01 -9.03 -15.67
N ARG A 78 1.85 -7.99 -15.59
CA ARG A 78 1.42 -6.61 -15.38
C ARG A 78 2.08 -5.68 -16.40
N LEU A 79 1.35 -4.69 -16.89
CA LEU A 79 1.85 -3.61 -17.73
C LEU A 79 1.85 -2.32 -16.93
N VAL A 80 2.97 -1.59 -16.95
CA VAL A 80 3.15 -0.36 -16.17
C VAL A 80 3.25 0.84 -17.10
N GLY A 81 2.45 1.86 -16.84
CA GLY A 81 2.29 2.99 -17.73
C GLY A 81 1.48 2.61 -18.97
N TRP A 82 1.74 3.33 -20.06
CA TRP A 82 1.12 3.10 -21.35
C TRP A 82 2.18 2.70 -22.36
N ASP A 83 2.07 1.49 -22.89
CA ASP A 83 2.72 1.07 -24.14
C ASP A 83 1.62 0.57 -25.07
N LYS A 84 1.46 1.24 -26.21
CA LYS A 84 0.37 0.95 -27.14
C LYS A 84 0.41 -0.50 -27.60
N THR A 85 1.58 -1.02 -27.97
CA THR A 85 1.71 -2.37 -28.51
C THR A 85 1.37 -3.42 -27.44
N GLU A 86 1.88 -3.24 -26.22
CA GLU A 86 1.59 -4.18 -25.13
C GLU A 86 0.12 -4.16 -24.71
N TRP A 87 -0.50 -2.98 -24.70
CA TRP A 87 -1.92 -2.87 -24.38
C TRP A 87 -2.79 -3.47 -25.49
N GLU A 88 -2.45 -3.30 -26.77
CA GLU A 88 -3.17 -3.95 -27.89
C GLU A 88 -3.05 -5.48 -27.81
N ASP A 89 -1.86 -5.99 -27.50
CA ASP A 89 -1.60 -7.42 -27.28
C ASP A 89 -2.45 -8.01 -26.15
N VAL A 90 -2.52 -7.34 -25.00
CA VAL A 90 -3.26 -7.82 -23.83
C VAL A 90 -4.77 -7.64 -23.96
N THR A 91 -5.23 -6.50 -24.50
CA THR A 91 -6.66 -6.15 -24.53
C THR A 91 -7.38 -6.58 -25.81
N GLY A 92 -6.63 -7.04 -26.83
CA GLY A 92 -7.16 -7.33 -28.16
C GLY A 92 -7.74 -6.11 -28.89
N SER A 93 -7.49 -4.91 -28.37
CA SER A 93 -7.98 -3.65 -28.94
C SER A 93 -7.03 -3.13 -30.02
N ASN A 94 -7.52 -2.20 -30.83
CA ASN A 94 -6.68 -1.46 -31.78
C ASN A 94 -6.88 0.04 -31.52
N PHE A 95 -5.85 0.71 -31.01
CA PHE A 95 -5.93 2.10 -30.63
C PHE A 95 -5.55 3.03 -31.80
N SER A 96 -6.06 4.25 -31.78
CA SER A 96 -5.82 5.25 -32.83
C SER A 96 -4.33 5.45 -33.12
N GLU A 97 -3.98 5.66 -34.39
CA GLU A 97 -2.61 6.01 -34.81
C GLU A 97 -2.11 7.34 -34.22
N ASN A 98 -3.03 8.23 -33.82
CA ASN A 98 -2.68 9.52 -33.22
C ASN A 98 -2.31 9.43 -31.73
N MET A 99 -2.48 8.26 -31.10
CA MET A 99 -2.06 8.04 -29.72
C MET A 99 -0.53 7.89 -29.65
N PRO A 100 0.12 8.37 -28.57
CA PRO A 100 1.54 8.13 -28.38
C PRO A 100 1.80 6.62 -28.26
N THR A 101 2.96 6.18 -28.76
CA THR A 101 3.37 4.78 -28.65
C THR A 101 3.68 4.39 -27.20
N PHE A 102 4.25 5.31 -26.43
CA PHE A 102 4.65 5.08 -25.05
C PHE A 102 4.44 6.33 -24.18
N ARG A 103 4.01 6.14 -22.93
CA ARG A 103 4.04 7.14 -21.85
C ARG A 103 4.38 6.45 -20.53
N PRO A 104 5.35 6.97 -19.76
CA PRO A 104 5.61 6.43 -18.43
C PRO A 104 4.42 6.71 -17.51
N GLY A 105 4.22 5.86 -16.50
CA GLY A 105 3.28 6.13 -15.42
C GLY A 105 3.83 7.14 -14.39
N CYS A 106 3.00 7.46 -13.40
CA CYS A 106 3.36 8.22 -12.22
C CYS A 106 3.35 7.31 -10.98
N GLY A 107 4.03 7.71 -9.91
CA GLY A 107 4.00 6.97 -8.64
C GLY A 107 2.55 6.77 -8.13
N SER A 108 2.26 5.54 -7.73
CA SER A 108 1.02 5.18 -7.02
C SER A 108 0.92 5.97 -5.72
N ARG A 109 -0.31 6.28 -5.28
CA ARG A 109 -0.57 6.90 -3.97
C ARG A 109 -0.01 6.08 -2.80
N THR A 110 0.15 4.76 -2.98
CA THR A 110 0.76 3.89 -1.97
C THR A 110 2.23 4.21 -1.73
N GLN A 111 2.89 4.91 -2.65
CA GLN A 111 4.30 5.31 -2.58
C GLN A 111 4.49 6.75 -2.08
N ASP A 112 3.39 7.47 -1.78
CA ASP A 112 3.50 8.82 -1.24
C ASP A 112 4.24 8.79 0.12
N PRO A 113 4.98 9.85 0.49
CA PRO A 113 5.77 9.85 1.73
C PRO A 113 4.92 9.51 2.97
N GLY A 114 5.33 8.46 3.69
CA GLY A 114 4.63 7.98 4.90
C GLY A 114 3.42 7.07 4.65
N MET A 115 3.00 6.88 3.39
CA MET A 115 1.90 5.97 3.05
C MET A 115 2.24 4.49 3.23
N PRO A 116 3.44 3.98 2.86
CA PRO A 116 3.78 2.58 3.09
C PRO A 116 3.61 2.15 4.55
N GLU A 117 4.03 2.99 5.51
CA GLU A 117 3.90 2.72 6.94
C GLU A 117 2.44 2.72 7.39
N LYS A 118 1.65 3.69 6.92
CA LYS A 118 0.21 3.80 7.19
C LYS A 118 -0.57 2.61 6.66
N LEU A 119 -0.32 2.24 5.40
CA LEU A 119 -1.00 1.15 4.72
C LEU A 119 -0.61 -0.20 5.31
N SER A 120 0.68 -0.39 5.65
CA SER A 120 1.10 -1.59 6.37
C SER A 120 0.45 -1.68 7.75
N ALA A 121 0.40 -0.57 8.50
CA ALA A 121 -0.27 -0.52 9.81
C ALA A 121 -1.78 -0.84 9.72
N LYS A 122 -2.43 -0.41 8.63
CA LYS A 122 -3.86 -0.60 8.39
C LYS A 122 -4.20 -2.00 7.85
N PHE A 123 -3.43 -2.50 6.89
CA PHE A 123 -3.80 -3.68 6.09
C PHE A 123 -2.95 -4.92 6.38
N ASP A 124 -1.76 -4.78 6.96
CA ASP A 124 -0.88 -5.89 7.34
C ASP A 124 -0.99 -6.19 8.84
N VAL A 125 -2.21 -6.38 9.33
CA VAL A 125 -2.55 -6.54 10.76
C VAL A 125 -1.75 -7.66 11.47
N HIS A 126 -1.21 -8.62 10.72
CA HIS A 126 -0.40 -9.72 11.26
C HIS A 126 1.10 -9.42 11.40
N SER A 127 1.55 -8.20 11.10
CA SER A 127 2.98 -7.82 11.17
C SER A 127 3.46 -7.42 12.57
N VAL A 128 2.55 -7.21 13.54
CA VAL A 128 2.87 -6.84 14.93
C VAL A 128 2.15 -7.78 15.89
N LEU A 129 2.91 -8.43 16.76
CA LEU A 129 2.47 -9.41 17.75
C LEU A 129 2.11 -8.80 19.10
N ALA A 130 2.71 -7.67 19.45
CA ALA A 130 2.47 -6.97 20.69
C ALA A 130 1.02 -6.48 20.74
N ARG A 131 0.43 -6.56 21.94
CA ARG A 131 -0.92 -6.04 22.17
C ARG A 131 -0.96 -4.54 21.92
N GLU A 132 -2.00 -4.09 21.24
CA GLU A 132 -2.30 -2.67 21.12
C GLU A 132 -2.88 -2.15 22.44
N ILE A 133 -2.49 -0.94 22.83
CA ILE A 133 -3.06 -0.23 23.98
C ILE A 133 -3.87 0.93 23.46
N SER A 134 -5.19 0.85 23.64
CA SER A 134 -6.08 1.98 23.38
C SER A 134 -5.94 3.02 24.50
N LEU A 135 -5.86 4.28 24.10
CA LEU A 135 -5.86 5.43 24.99
C LEU A 135 -7.25 6.09 24.99
N GLY A 136 -7.57 6.81 26.07
CA GLY A 136 -8.76 7.65 26.11
C GLY A 136 -8.66 8.81 25.10
N GLU A 137 -9.81 9.35 24.65
CA GLU A 137 -9.84 10.46 23.68
C GLU A 137 -9.04 11.70 24.14
N ASP A 138 -9.03 11.96 25.45
CA ASP A 138 -8.33 13.09 26.08
C ASP A 138 -6.99 12.69 26.74
N GLU A 139 -6.53 11.44 26.57
CA GLU A 139 -5.28 10.96 27.16
C GLU A 139 -4.09 11.28 26.25
N ASP A 140 -3.09 12.00 26.77
CA ASP A 140 -1.86 12.29 26.02
C ASP A 140 -0.97 11.03 25.93
N GLU A 141 -0.47 10.72 24.73
CA GLU A 141 0.30 9.49 24.47
C GLU A 141 1.63 9.45 25.24
N MET A 142 2.30 10.60 25.42
CA MET A 142 3.59 10.67 26.10
C MET A 142 3.40 10.55 27.61
N GLU A 143 2.42 11.26 28.17
CA GLU A 143 2.03 11.13 29.58
C GLU A 143 1.53 9.71 29.88
N ALA A 144 0.77 9.09 28.98
CA ALA A 144 0.33 7.71 29.10
C ALA A 144 1.49 6.72 29.25
N CYS A 145 2.59 6.94 28.52
CA CYS A 145 3.81 6.14 28.66
C CYS A 145 4.51 6.38 30.01
N PHE A 146 4.54 7.63 30.46
CA PHE A 146 5.12 8.00 31.76
C PHE A 146 4.32 7.42 32.94
N ASP A 147 3.01 7.59 32.95
CA ASP A 147 2.10 7.09 34.01
C ASP A 147 2.11 5.57 34.14
N ARG A 148 2.41 4.86 33.05
CA ARG A 148 2.57 3.39 33.02
C ARG A 148 3.98 2.93 33.38
N GLY A 149 4.90 3.86 33.67
CA GLY A 149 6.28 3.58 34.07
C GLY A 149 7.15 3.04 32.94
N TRP A 150 6.86 3.37 31.69
CA TRP A 150 7.66 2.94 30.53
C TRP A 150 8.85 3.86 30.25
N SER A 151 8.85 5.05 30.85
CA SER A 151 9.92 6.03 30.79
C SER A 151 10.81 5.93 32.04
N ASP A 152 12.07 6.33 31.89
CA ASP A 152 13.04 6.51 32.98
C ASP A 152 12.94 7.91 33.66
N GLY A 153 11.91 8.68 33.33
CA GLY A 153 11.72 10.07 33.73
C GLY A 153 11.96 11.08 32.60
N LEU A 154 12.47 10.63 31.44
CA LEU A 154 12.62 11.45 30.24
C LEU A 154 11.44 11.25 29.25
N PRO A 155 11.10 12.26 28.43
CA PRO A 155 10.11 12.08 27.37
C PRO A 155 10.49 10.95 26.42
N VAL A 156 9.51 10.09 26.09
CA VAL A 156 9.66 9.01 25.11
C VAL A 156 8.86 9.32 23.86
N ILE A 157 9.18 8.68 22.74
CA ILE A 157 8.32 8.70 21.55
C ILE A 157 7.33 7.52 21.63
N PRO A 158 6.02 7.76 21.77
CA PRO A 158 5.05 6.67 21.90
C PRO A 158 5.16 5.69 20.72
N PRO A 159 5.26 4.37 20.96
CA PRO A 159 5.54 3.39 19.92
C PRO A 159 4.27 3.01 19.17
N THR A 160 3.69 3.96 18.44
CA THR A 160 2.51 3.71 17.58
C THR A 160 2.85 2.67 16.51
N ARG A 161 1.84 1.94 16.04
CA ARG A 161 2.02 0.87 15.03
C ARG A 161 2.80 1.36 13.81
N GLU A 162 2.47 2.54 13.28
CA GLU A 162 3.18 3.15 12.16
C GLU A 162 4.68 3.35 12.44
N ARG A 163 5.04 3.89 13.61
CA ARG A 163 6.44 4.12 13.98
C ARG A 163 7.20 2.80 14.17
N VAL A 164 6.55 1.79 14.74
CA VAL A 164 7.14 0.46 14.94
C VAL A 164 7.37 -0.24 13.60
N LEU A 165 6.41 -0.20 12.68
CA LEU A 165 6.57 -0.79 11.34
C LEU A 165 7.65 -0.08 10.53
N ARG A 166 7.74 1.24 10.65
CA ARG A 166 8.84 2.02 10.07
C ARG A 166 10.21 1.61 10.63
N MET A 167 10.30 1.35 11.93
CA MET A 167 11.54 0.86 12.54
C MET A 167 11.88 -0.54 12.04
N LEU A 168 10.88 -1.42 11.93
CA LEU A 168 11.04 -2.79 11.43
C LEU A 168 11.48 -2.83 9.97
N SER A 169 11.03 -1.90 9.12
CA SER A 169 11.44 -1.85 7.70
C SER A 169 12.94 -1.56 7.51
N GLY A 170 13.64 -1.11 8.56
CA GLY A 170 15.10 -0.99 8.58
C GLY A 170 15.85 -2.32 8.73
N SER A 171 15.15 -3.44 8.90
CA SER A 171 15.71 -4.78 9.06
C SER A 171 15.10 -5.77 8.06
N SER A 172 15.87 -6.80 7.71
CA SER A 172 15.38 -7.96 6.95
C SER A 172 14.91 -9.12 7.83
N ARG A 173 15.01 -8.96 9.16
CA ARG A 173 14.63 -9.99 10.14
C ARG A 173 13.12 -10.01 10.36
N GLN A 174 12.59 -11.18 10.69
CA GLN A 174 11.16 -11.32 10.99
C GLN A 174 10.83 -10.71 12.34
N ALA A 175 9.67 -10.06 12.46
CA ALA A 175 9.23 -9.38 13.68
C ALA A 175 9.15 -10.33 14.90
N ASP A 176 8.78 -11.57 14.66
CA ASP A 176 8.62 -12.64 15.66
C ASP A 176 9.93 -13.37 16.01
N GLU A 177 11.01 -13.09 15.29
CA GLU A 177 12.31 -13.72 15.52
C GLU A 177 12.83 -13.38 16.92
N VAL A 178 13.05 -14.39 17.76
CA VAL A 178 13.63 -14.22 19.10
C VAL A 178 15.13 -13.99 18.99
N VAL A 179 15.59 -12.82 19.42
CA VAL A 179 17.01 -12.45 19.46
C VAL A 179 17.69 -13.00 20.71
N GLY A 180 16.96 -13.14 21.81
CA GLY A 180 17.46 -13.72 23.05
C GLY A 180 16.50 -13.54 24.21
N LEU A 181 16.94 -13.92 25.41
CA LEU A 181 16.22 -13.70 26.66
C LEU A 181 16.83 -12.49 27.38
N VAL A 182 16.00 -11.57 27.86
CA VAL A 182 16.46 -10.34 28.52
C VAL A 182 16.27 -10.45 30.04
N PRO A 183 17.36 -10.41 30.83
CA PRO A 183 17.28 -10.32 32.29
C PRO A 183 16.56 -9.04 32.77
N PRO A 184 16.01 -9.01 34.00
CA PRO A 184 16.06 -10.07 35.02
C PRO A 184 15.02 -11.17 34.81
N ASP A 185 13.91 -10.88 34.14
CA ASP A 185 12.77 -11.80 34.01
C ASP A 185 12.99 -12.89 32.94
N LEU A 186 14.10 -12.81 32.19
CA LEU A 186 14.45 -13.71 31.09
C LEU A 186 13.33 -13.85 30.05
N ALA A 187 12.57 -12.77 29.85
CA ALA A 187 11.51 -12.73 28.86
C ALA A 187 12.12 -12.78 27.44
N SER A 188 11.44 -13.50 26.53
CA SER A 188 11.83 -13.54 25.12
C SER A 188 11.78 -12.15 24.50
N CYS A 189 12.91 -11.72 23.96
CA CYS A 189 13.09 -10.46 23.25
C CYS A 189 13.09 -10.74 21.76
N THR A 190 12.01 -10.34 21.08
CA THR A 190 11.87 -10.46 19.63
C THR A 190 12.38 -9.20 18.94
N VAL A 191 12.61 -9.28 17.63
CA VAL A 191 12.95 -8.11 16.80
C VAL A 191 11.89 -7.01 16.94
N GLU A 192 10.61 -7.35 17.01
CA GLU A 192 9.54 -6.40 17.25
C GLU A 192 9.65 -5.70 18.62
N LYS A 193 9.92 -6.44 19.70
CA LYS A 193 10.11 -5.82 21.02
C LYS A 193 11.31 -4.87 21.03
N ILE A 194 12.36 -5.21 20.31
CA ILE A 194 13.51 -4.32 20.12
C ILE A 194 13.07 -3.06 19.36
N ALA A 195 12.31 -3.20 18.27
CA ALA A 195 11.81 -2.07 17.50
C ALA A 195 10.91 -1.15 18.34
N ILE A 196 9.99 -1.70 19.14
CA ILE A 196 9.13 -0.94 20.06
C ILE A 196 9.99 -0.10 21.03
N ASN A 197 10.98 -0.72 21.67
CA ASN A 197 11.86 -0.01 22.61
C ASN A 197 12.75 1.02 21.89
N ALA A 198 13.24 0.71 20.69
CA ALA A 198 14.03 1.64 19.89
C ALA A 198 13.21 2.87 19.47
N VAL A 199 11.95 2.68 19.07
CA VAL A 199 11.04 3.80 18.81
C VAL A 199 10.86 4.65 20.06
N MET A 200 10.58 4.02 21.22
CA MET A 200 10.42 4.77 22.47
C MET A 200 11.64 5.62 22.83
N ALA A 201 12.84 5.13 22.53
CA ALA A 201 14.09 5.83 22.78
C ALA A 201 14.36 7.03 21.85
N GLY A 202 13.72 7.09 20.67
CA GLY A 202 13.88 8.16 19.67
C GLY A 202 14.86 7.82 18.56
#